data_AF-H2C868-F1
#
_entry.id   AF-H2C868-F1
#
_cell.length_a   1.000
_cell.length_b   1.000
_cell.length_c   1.000
_cell.angle_alpha   90.00
_cell.angle_beta   90.00
_cell.angle_gamma   90.00
#
_symmetry.space_group_name_H-M   'P 1'
#
loop_
_entity.id
_entity.type
_entity.pdbx_description
1 polymer ?
#
loop_
_entity_poly.entity_id
_entity_poly.type
_entity_poly.pdbx_seq_one_letter_code
_entity_poly.pdbx_strand_id
1 'polypeptide(L)'
;MTADSFKLKYWGNQQEDYILPTAGLGREYLVLGKLLIKLAQWHKKGLLNFDVYLRPTGVGTLTNVINEQYYKGLDDKYDLTLYVKSKEQYYPLLWIDITGSSWTEEQSKERYGESVYAILSVKVETAKKYNVLGRVFFLHYSDAEDKLKCISALQILNLERQNKIKKDKFERDAKSEYYLIPLEYWKNLMELRVTLRGFYQSFLEFQRGKTLW
;
A
#
# COMPACT_ATOMS: atom_id res chain seq x y z
N MET A 1 17.59 19.27 6.13
CA MET A 1 17.96 17.85 6.31
C MET A 1 18.84 17.47 5.15
N THR A 2 20.10 17.12 5.40
CA THR A 2 21.02 16.64 4.37
C THR A 2 20.58 15.26 3.87
N ALA A 3 20.79 14.99 2.58
CA ALA A 3 20.44 13.73 1.91
C ALA A 3 21.01 12.50 2.64
N ASP A 4 22.10 12.66 3.38
CA ASP A 4 22.79 11.62 4.13
C ASP A 4 21.95 11.04 5.28
N SER A 5 21.14 11.87 5.97
CA SER A 5 20.30 11.38 7.08
C SER A 5 19.16 10.47 6.61
N PHE A 6 18.80 10.54 5.33
CA PHE A 6 17.72 9.78 4.75
C PHE A 6 18.15 8.34 4.41
N LYS A 7 19.36 8.16 3.85
CA LYS A 7 19.97 6.84 3.57
C LYS A 7 20.13 6.02 4.85
N LEU A 8 20.63 6.64 5.92
CA LEU A 8 20.94 5.99 7.21
C LEU A 8 19.72 5.37 7.92
N LYS A 9 18.50 5.86 7.68
CA LYS A 9 17.32 5.44 8.44
C LYS A 9 16.59 4.22 7.86
N TYR A 10 16.66 4.01 6.54
CA TYR A 10 15.78 3.06 5.85
C TYR A 10 16.51 1.87 5.20
N TRP A 11 17.80 2.00 4.91
CA TRP A 11 18.55 0.99 4.13
C TRP A 11 19.52 0.16 4.98
N GLY A 12 19.44 0.31 6.32
CA GLY A 12 20.51 -0.12 7.21
C GLY A 12 21.75 0.76 7.05
N ASN A 13 22.77 0.55 7.88
CA ASN A 13 24.09 1.20 7.75
C ASN A 13 24.80 0.78 6.44
N GLN A 14 24.25 1.08 5.26
CA GLN A 14 24.96 0.91 4.00
C GLN A 14 25.79 2.16 3.72
N GLN A 15 27.11 1.98 3.72
CA GLN A 15 28.08 3.03 3.39
C GLN A 15 28.17 3.31 1.89
N GLU A 16 27.65 2.40 1.06
CA GLU A 16 27.81 2.41 -0.40
C GLU A 16 26.57 2.96 -1.12
N ASP A 17 26.78 3.52 -2.32
CA ASP A 17 25.71 4.05 -3.20
C ASP A 17 24.86 2.96 -3.89
N TYR A 18 25.14 1.68 -3.62
CA TYR A 18 24.53 0.52 -4.27
C TYR A 18 23.61 -0.24 -3.31
N ILE A 19 22.44 -0.65 -3.82
CA ILE A 19 21.47 -1.46 -3.05
C ILE A 19 22.00 -2.89 -2.88
N LEU A 20 21.96 -3.41 -1.65
CA LEU A 20 22.15 -4.84 -1.42
C LEU A 20 20.81 -5.58 -1.66
N PRO A 21 20.78 -6.68 -2.44
CA PRO A 21 19.58 -7.48 -2.59
C PRO A 21 19.09 -8.03 -1.25
N THR A 22 17.79 -7.89 -0.97
CA THR A 22 17.15 -8.49 0.20
C THR A 22 15.90 -9.27 -0.21
N ALA A 23 15.53 -10.26 0.60
CA ALA A 23 14.29 -11.02 0.37
C ALA A 23 13.04 -10.13 0.42
N GLY A 24 13.05 -9.08 1.26
CA GLY A 24 11.96 -8.09 1.34
C GLY A 24 11.77 -7.36 0.02
N LEU A 25 12.85 -6.80 -0.52
CA LEU A 25 12.83 -6.11 -1.83
C LEU A 25 12.36 -7.05 -2.95
N GLY A 26 12.81 -8.30 -2.95
CA GLY A 26 12.35 -9.32 -3.90
C GLY A 26 10.84 -9.58 -3.81
N ARG A 27 10.29 -9.65 -2.59
CA ARG A 27 8.85 -9.83 -2.35
C ARG A 27 8.04 -8.61 -2.78
N GLU A 28 8.56 -7.41 -2.60
CA GLU A 28 7.90 -6.19 -3.06
C GLU A 28 7.77 -6.17 -4.59
N TYR A 29 8.85 -6.50 -5.31
CA TYR A 29 8.79 -6.63 -6.77
C TYR A 29 7.86 -7.77 -7.24
N LEU A 30 7.79 -8.88 -6.50
CA LEU A 30 6.82 -9.95 -6.78
C LEU A 30 5.38 -9.43 -6.66
N VAL A 31 5.05 -8.71 -5.59
CA VAL A 31 3.72 -8.11 -5.39
C VAL A 31 3.42 -7.10 -6.49
N LEU A 32 4.36 -6.22 -6.82
CA LEU A 32 4.22 -5.25 -7.91
C LEU A 32 3.93 -5.94 -9.24
N GLY A 33 4.72 -6.96 -9.61
CA GLY A 33 4.55 -7.70 -10.85
C GLY A 33 3.19 -8.38 -10.94
N LYS A 34 2.75 -9.06 -9.87
CA LYS A 34 1.44 -9.69 -9.79
C LYS A 34 0.29 -8.65 -9.85
N LEU A 35 0.48 -7.47 -9.26
CA LEU A 35 -0.50 -6.37 -9.31
C LEU A 35 -0.64 -5.82 -10.73
N LEU A 36 0.48 -5.55 -11.42
CA LEU A 36 0.49 -5.08 -12.82
C LEU A 36 -0.24 -6.07 -13.74
N ILE A 37 0.03 -7.37 -13.60
CA ILE A 37 -0.68 -8.42 -14.34
C ILE A 37 -2.19 -8.35 -14.08
N LYS A 38 -2.62 -8.16 -12.82
CA LYS A 38 -4.05 -8.09 -12.48
C LYS A 38 -4.73 -6.84 -13.04
N LEU A 39 -4.10 -5.67 -12.94
CA LEU A 39 -4.61 -4.43 -13.53
C LEU A 39 -4.78 -4.57 -15.04
N ALA A 40 -3.78 -5.11 -15.74
CA ALA A 40 -3.84 -5.36 -17.18
C ALA A 40 -4.94 -6.38 -17.56
N GLN A 41 -5.08 -7.46 -16.78
CA GLN A 41 -6.15 -8.44 -16.99
C GLN A 41 -7.54 -7.83 -16.82
N TRP A 42 -7.73 -6.98 -15.80
CA TRP A 42 -9.02 -6.32 -15.59
C TRP A 42 -9.34 -5.33 -16.71
N HIS A 43 -8.35 -4.57 -17.18
CA HIS A 43 -8.51 -3.68 -18.31
C HIS A 43 -8.90 -4.45 -19.59
N LYS A 44 -8.12 -5.48 -19.96
CA LYS A 44 -8.38 -6.32 -21.15
C LYS A 44 -9.76 -6.98 -21.14
N LYS A 45 -10.27 -7.33 -19.95
CA LYS A 45 -11.59 -7.96 -19.77
C LYS A 45 -12.75 -6.95 -19.63
N GLY A 46 -12.49 -5.64 -19.77
CA GLY A 46 -13.51 -4.61 -19.61
C GLY A 46 -14.03 -4.44 -18.17
N LEU A 47 -13.33 -5.00 -17.19
CA LEU A 47 -13.68 -4.87 -15.77
C LEU A 47 -13.24 -3.52 -15.20
N LEU A 48 -12.22 -2.92 -15.82
CA LEU A 48 -11.88 -1.50 -15.73
C LEU A 48 -11.97 -0.94 -17.15
N ASN A 49 -12.85 0.04 -17.37
CA ASN A 49 -13.09 0.66 -18.67
C ASN A 49 -12.36 2.01 -18.82
N PHE A 50 -11.20 2.13 -18.17
CA PHE A 50 -10.36 3.33 -18.15
C PHE A 50 -8.90 2.94 -17.91
N ASP A 51 -7.99 3.80 -18.36
CA ASP A 51 -6.57 3.63 -18.18
C ASP A 51 -6.15 3.93 -16.73
N VAL A 52 -5.30 3.06 -16.18
CA VAL A 52 -4.70 3.23 -14.85
C VAL A 52 -3.20 3.35 -15.02
N TYR A 53 -2.62 4.42 -14.49
CA TYR A 53 -1.19 4.69 -14.52
C TYR A 53 -0.63 4.45 -13.12
N LEU A 54 0.48 3.74 -13.00
CA LEU A 54 1.10 3.42 -11.72
C LEU A 54 2.40 4.19 -11.59
N ARG A 55 2.61 4.83 -10.44
CA ARG A 55 3.89 5.43 -10.05
C ARG A 55 4.40 4.76 -8.78
N PRO A 56 5.60 4.18 -8.79
CA PRO A 56 6.31 3.83 -7.56
C PRO A 56 6.73 5.12 -6.84
N THR A 57 6.36 5.24 -5.58
CA THR A 57 6.46 6.46 -4.77
C THR A 57 7.11 6.26 -3.41
N GLY A 58 7.11 5.03 -2.88
CA GLY A 58 7.75 4.71 -1.62
C GLY A 58 9.25 4.79 -1.73
N VAL A 59 9.86 5.63 -0.91
CA VAL A 59 11.31 5.66 -0.80
C VAL A 59 11.73 4.58 0.19
N GLY A 60 12.60 3.66 -0.24
CA GLY A 60 13.02 2.49 0.54
C GLY A 60 12.43 1.16 0.10
N THR A 61 11.51 1.17 -0.88
CA THR A 61 10.82 -0.05 -1.35
C THR A 61 11.06 -0.30 -2.84
N LEU A 62 10.68 0.61 -3.73
CA LEU A 62 10.73 0.35 -5.20
C LEU A 62 11.49 1.39 -6.04
N THR A 63 12.03 2.43 -5.41
CA THR A 63 12.82 3.46 -6.10
C THR A 63 13.88 4.10 -5.20
N ASN A 64 15.06 4.35 -5.76
CA ASN A 64 16.15 5.11 -5.14
C ASN A 64 16.10 6.60 -5.47
N VAL A 65 15.20 7.00 -6.37
CA VAL A 65 15.07 8.38 -6.79
C VAL A 65 14.21 9.11 -5.77
N ILE A 66 14.81 10.06 -5.05
CA ILE A 66 14.06 11.00 -4.21
C ILE A 66 13.11 11.77 -5.13
N ASN A 67 11.82 11.58 -4.94
CA ASN A 67 10.79 12.32 -5.67
C ASN A 67 10.97 13.83 -5.41
N GLU A 68 11.10 14.69 -6.41
CA GLU A 68 11.23 16.15 -6.20
C GLU A 68 10.02 16.75 -5.46
N GLN A 69 8.90 16.03 -5.43
CA GLN A 69 7.69 16.36 -4.66
C GLN A 69 7.65 15.72 -3.27
N TYR A 70 8.79 15.20 -2.77
CA TYR A 70 8.93 14.65 -1.41
C TYR A 70 8.36 15.65 -0.39
N TYR A 71 7.60 15.14 0.59
CA TYR A 71 6.86 15.91 1.61
C TYR A 71 5.61 16.68 1.16
N LYS A 72 5.21 16.65 -0.12
CA LYS A 72 3.94 17.24 -0.58
C LYS A 72 2.79 16.22 -0.46
N GLY A 73 2.22 16.09 0.74
CA GLY A 73 0.98 15.34 0.94
C GLY A 73 1.17 13.83 1.05
N LEU A 74 0.47 13.06 0.21
CA LEU A 74 0.43 11.58 0.25
C LEU A 74 1.40 10.92 -0.73
N ASP A 75 1.98 11.68 -1.67
CA ASP A 75 2.74 11.18 -2.82
C ASP A 75 4.08 10.51 -2.46
N ASP A 76 4.48 10.54 -1.19
CA ASP A 76 5.69 9.89 -0.66
C ASP A 76 5.40 8.99 0.56
N LYS A 77 4.11 8.80 0.90
CA LYS A 77 3.69 8.11 2.13
C LYS A 77 3.39 6.64 1.91
N TYR A 78 3.22 6.21 0.67
CA TYR A 78 2.90 4.84 0.29
C TYR A 78 3.77 4.38 -0.89
N ASP A 79 3.92 3.06 -1.03
CA ASP A 79 4.83 2.47 -2.02
C ASP A 79 4.43 2.76 -3.46
N LEU A 80 3.13 2.74 -3.73
CA LEU A 80 2.58 2.91 -5.07
C LEU A 80 1.39 3.86 -5.05
N THR A 81 1.25 4.65 -6.12
CA THR A 81 0.05 5.44 -6.36
C THR A 81 -0.54 5.10 -7.73
N LEU A 82 -1.85 4.82 -7.77
CA LEU A 82 -2.62 4.58 -8.98
C LEU A 82 -3.30 5.87 -9.42
N TYR A 83 -2.95 6.36 -10.60
CA TYR A 83 -3.46 7.58 -11.21
C TYR A 83 -4.40 7.27 -12.38
N VAL A 84 -5.25 8.24 -12.67
CA VAL A 84 -5.98 8.33 -13.95
C VAL A 84 -5.63 9.64 -14.64
N LYS A 85 -5.62 9.64 -15.97
CA LYS A 85 -5.36 10.82 -16.76
C LYS A 85 -6.60 11.72 -16.83
N SER A 86 -6.39 13.02 -16.65
CA SER A 86 -7.39 14.07 -16.83
C SER A 86 -6.77 15.21 -17.61
N LYS A 87 -7.14 15.34 -18.88
CA LYS A 87 -6.51 16.30 -19.80
C LYS A 87 -4.98 16.12 -19.77
N GLU A 88 -4.26 17.17 -19.39
CA GLU A 88 -2.79 17.21 -19.27
C GLU A 88 -2.27 16.78 -17.88
N GLN A 89 -3.14 16.38 -16.95
CA GLN A 89 -2.77 16.08 -15.56
C GLN A 89 -3.09 14.64 -15.16
N TYR A 90 -2.43 14.16 -14.11
CA TYR A 90 -2.69 12.85 -13.49
C TYR A 90 -3.31 13.05 -12.12
N TYR A 91 -4.47 12.44 -11.89
CA TYR A 91 -5.16 12.51 -10.60
C TYR A 91 -4.99 11.19 -9.83
N PRO A 92 -4.47 11.20 -8.59
CA PRO A 92 -4.30 10.00 -7.80
C PRO A 92 -5.67 9.46 -7.40
N LEU A 93 -6.01 8.23 -7.77
CA LEU A 93 -7.23 7.56 -7.30
C LEU A 93 -6.99 6.81 -6.00
N LEU A 94 -5.99 5.94 -5.98
CA LEU A 94 -5.68 5.06 -4.84
C LEU A 94 -4.20 5.11 -4.49
N TRP A 95 -3.90 4.90 -3.21
CA TRP A 95 -2.56 4.69 -2.70
C TRP A 95 -2.45 3.26 -2.18
N ILE A 96 -1.32 2.62 -2.45
CA ILE A 96 -1.05 1.23 -2.11
C ILE A 96 0.28 1.15 -1.36
N ASP A 97 0.24 0.52 -0.19
CA ASP A 97 1.43 0.07 0.53
C ASP A 97 1.58 -1.44 0.30
N ILE A 98 2.79 -1.87 -0.02
CA ILE A 98 3.13 -3.29 -0.06
C ILE A 98 3.63 -3.65 1.35
N THR A 99 2.94 -4.57 1.99
CA THR A 99 3.40 -5.14 3.25
C THR A 99 3.89 -6.56 3.04
N GLY A 100 4.70 -7.01 3.99
CA GLY A 100 5.18 -8.37 4.08
C GLY A 100 5.51 -8.69 5.53
N SER A 101 5.88 -9.95 5.73
CA SER A 101 6.47 -10.41 6.98
C SER A 101 7.84 -10.99 6.65
N SER A 102 8.80 -10.80 7.55
CA SER A 102 10.05 -11.56 7.52
C SER A 102 9.83 -13.04 7.87
N TRP A 103 8.64 -13.37 8.38
CA TRP A 103 8.22 -14.72 8.74
C TRP A 103 7.31 -15.32 7.67
N THR A 104 7.42 -16.63 7.45
CA THR A 104 6.42 -17.37 6.69
C THR A 104 5.08 -17.38 7.42
N GLU A 105 4.00 -17.75 6.72
CA GLU A 105 2.67 -17.84 7.35
C GLU A 105 2.65 -18.89 8.47
N GLU A 106 3.43 -19.96 8.36
CA GLU A 106 3.61 -21.00 9.38
C GLU A 106 4.35 -20.44 10.60
N GLN A 107 5.46 -19.73 10.39
CA GLN A 107 6.23 -19.11 11.48
C GLN A 107 5.41 -18.05 12.23
N SER A 108 4.60 -17.27 11.49
CA SER A 108 3.67 -16.32 12.09
C SER A 108 2.62 -17.03 12.95
N LYS A 109 2.07 -18.16 12.45
CA LYS A 109 1.10 -18.98 13.17
C LYS A 109 1.67 -19.62 14.43
N GLU A 110 2.89 -20.14 14.39
CA GLU A 110 3.56 -20.69 15.57
C GLU A 110 3.74 -19.64 16.67
N ARG A 111 3.99 -18.38 16.28
CA ARG A 111 4.24 -17.28 17.21
C ARG A 111 2.97 -16.68 17.81
N TYR A 112 1.93 -16.50 17.01
CA TYR A 112 0.72 -15.75 17.39
C TYR A 112 -0.54 -16.63 17.49
N GLY A 113 -0.44 -17.94 17.24
CA GLY A 113 -1.57 -18.86 17.15
C GLY A 113 -2.28 -18.85 15.78
N GLU A 114 -2.11 -17.77 15.01
CA GLU A 114 -2.64 -17.58 13.67
C GLU A 114 -1.67 -16.77 12.80
N SER A 115 -1.78 -16.91 11.46
CA SER A 115 -0.93 -16.16 10.54
C SER A 115 -1.37 -14.69 10.49
N VAL A 116 -0.54 -13.81 11.02
CA VAL A 116 -0.77 -12.35 11.05
C VAL A 116 0.20 -11.60 10.15
N TYR A 117 -0.30 -10.49 9.59
CA TYR A 117 0.50 -9.49 8.89
C TYR A 117 0.46 -8.18 9.68
N ALA A 118 1.61 -7.52 9.77
CA ALA A 118 1.75 -6.27 10.51
C ALA A 118 1.65 -5.07 9.56
N ILE A 119 0.90 -4.05 9.96
CA ILE A 119 0.81 -2.77 9.24
C ILE A 119 1.16 -1.65 10.21
N LEU A 120 2.14 -0.82 9.82
CA LEU A 120 2.51 0.37 10.58
C LEU A 120 1.31 1.28 10.84
N SER A 121 1.00 1.52 12.11
CA SER A 121 -0.15 2.35 12.53
C SER A 121 -0.17 3.72 11.88
N VAL A 122 1.00 4.37 11.77
CA VAL A 122 1.16 5.70 11.17
C VAL A 122 0.68 5.77 9.72
N LYS A 123 0.69 4.66 8.96
CA LYS A 123 0.16 4.61 7.59
C LYS A 123 -1.36 4.75 7.57
N VAL A 124 -2.04 4.16 8.55
CA VAL A 124 -3.50 4.26 8.73
C VAL A 124 -3.86 5.65 9.28
N GLU A 125 -3.08 6.16 10.24
CA GLU A 125 -3.27 7.51 10.78
C GLU A 125 -3.09 8.60 9.71
N THR A 126 -2.13 8.41 8.81
CA THR A 126 -1.95 9.29 7.64
C THR A 126 -3.17 9.23 6.72
N ALA A 127 -3.69 8.05 6.41
CA ALA A 127 -4.90 7.90 5.61
C ALA A 127 -6.11 8.62 6.25
N LYS A 128 -6.22 8.55 7.59
CA LYS A 128 -7.24 9.27 8.37
C LYS A 128 -7.06 10.79 8.28
N LYS A 129 -5.84 11.29 8.50
CA LYS A 129 -5.51 12.73 8.46
C LYS A 129 -5.89 13.38 7.14
N TYR A 130 -5.68 12.67 6.03
CA TYR A 130 -5.99 13.17 4.68
C TYR A 130 -7.40 12.80 4.20
N ASN A 131 -8.23 12.17 5.06
CA ASN A 131 -9.59 11.73 4.73
C ASN A 131 -9.66 10.82 3.48
N VAL A 132 -8.74 9.87 3.38
CA VAL A 132 -8.62 8.93 2.24
C VAL A 132 -8.64 7.47 2.68
N LEU A 133 -9.25 7.17 3.83
CA LEU A 133 -9.28 5.81 4.43
C LEU A 133 -9.77 4.72 3.47
N GLY A 134 -10.76 5.02 2.64
CA GLY A 134 -11.28 4.07 1.63
C GLY A 134 -10.43 3.98 0.36
N ARG A 135 -9.39 4.82 0.21
CA ARG A 135 -8.53 4.92 -0.98
C ARG A 135 -7.11 4.42 -0.73
N VAL A 136 -6.78 4.10 0.51
CA VAL A 136 -5.49 3.54 0.92
C VAL A 136 -5.64 2.04 1.14
N PHE A 137 -4.88 1.25 0.41
CA PHE A 137 -4.86 -0.20 0.50
C PHE A 137 -3.49 -0.71 0.90
N PHE A 138 -3.49 -1.79 1.66
CA PHE A 138 -2.31 -2.57 1.98
C PHE A 138 -2.41 -3.90 1.24
N LEU A 139 -1.33 -4.32 0.59
CA LEU A 139 -1.28 -5.55 -0.20
C LEU A 139 -0.15 -6.45 0.29
N HIS A 140 -0.39 -7.76 0.28
CA HIS A 140 0.67 -8.76 0.37
C HIS A 140 0.40 -9.92 -0.60
N TYR A 141 1.43 -10.73 -0.84
CA TYR A 141 1.29 -12.01 -1.50
C TYR A 141 1.12 -13.11 -0.45
N SER A 142 0.06 -13.92 -0.55
CA SER A 142 -0.08 -15.13 0.24
C SER A 142 0.51 -16.29 -0.56
N ASP A 143 1.61 -16.85 -0.06
CA ASP A 143 2.30 -17.98 -0.68
C ASP A 143 1.41 -19.24 -0.64
N ALA A 144 0.69 -19.46 0.46
CA ALA A 144 -0.21 -20.61 0.63
C ALA A 144 -1.38 -20.62 -0.37
N GLU A 145 -1.92 -19.45 -0.71
CA GLU A 145 -3.04 -19.33 -1.66
C GLU A 145 -2.62 -19.02 -3.11
N ASP A 146 -1.33 -18.77 -3.35
CA ASP A 146 -0.77 -18.28 -4.61
C ASP A 146 -1.48 -17.02 -5.13
N LYS A 147 -1.88 -16.11 -4.22
CA LYS A 147 -2.76 -14.97 -4.53
C LYS A 147 -2.36 -13.70 -3.79
N LEU A 148 -2.61 -12.57 -4.45
CA LEU A 148 -2.60 -11.26 -3.81
C LEU A 148 -3.83 -11.08 -2.92
N LYS A 149 -3.57 -10.58 -1.72
CA LYS A 149 -4.55 -10.19 -0.73
C LYS A 149 -4.45 -8.70 -0.46
N CYS A 150 -5.55 -8.10 -0.05
CA CYS A 150 -5.62 -6.68 0.26
C CYS A 150 -6.55 -6.37 1.42
N ILE A 151 -6.30 -5.24 2.07
CA ILE A 151 -7.19 -4.65 3.06
C ILE A 151 -7.08 -3.11 2.97
N SER A 152 -8.20 -2.40 3.10
CA SER A 152 -8.20 -0.93 3.11
C SER A 152 -7.96 -0.38 4.52
N ALA A 153 -7.39 0.82 4.62
CA ALA A 153 -7.24 1.52 5.90
C ALA A 153 -8.58 1.71 6.64
N LEU A 154 -9.68 1.91 5.91
CA LEU A 154 -11.03 1.94 6.46
C LEU A 154 -11.42 0.61 7.13
N GLN A 155 -11.17 -0.52 6.48
CA GLN A 155 -11.45 -1.84 7.05
C GLN A 155 -10.63 -2.11 8.31
N ILE A 156 -9.36 -1.71 8.34
CA ILE A 156 -8.50 -1.85 9.52
C ILE A 156 -9.13 -1.11 10.72
N LEU A 157 -9.49 0.16 10.56
CA LEU A 157 -10.13 0.93 11.64
C LEU A 157 -11.49 0.34 12.07
N ASN A 158 -12.25 -0.22 11.14
CA ASN A 158 -13.51 -0.88 11.47
C ASN A 158 -13.29 -2.16 12.29
N LEU A 159 -12.26 -2.95 11.98
CA LEU A 159 -11.90 -4.14 12.74
C LEU A 159 -11.39 -3.77 14.14
N GLU A 160 -10.58 -2.71 14.27
CA GLU A 160 -10.13 -2.19 15.56
C GLU A 160 -11.33 -1.77 16.43
N ARG A 161 -12.28 -1.01 15.88
CA ARG A 161 -13.52 -0.62 16.60
C ARG A 161 -14.39 -1.81 17.01
N GLN A 162 -14.33 -2.90 16.24
CA GLN A 162 -15.02 -4.15 16.57
C GLN A 162 -14.22 -5.03 17.54
N ASN A 163 -13.07 -4.57 18.04
CA ASN A 163 -12.15 -5.33 18.89
C ASN A 163 -11.66 -6.65 18.26
N LYS A 164 -11.64 -6.74 16.93
CA LYS A 164 -11.18 -7.94 16.20
C LYS A 164 -9.68 -7.96 15.93
N ILE A 165 -9.06 -6.78 15.95
CA ILE A 165 -7.61 -6.61 15.83
C ILE A 165 -7.14 -5.61 16.88
N LYS A 166 -5.84 -5.60 17.18
CA LYS A 166 -5.24 -4.67 18.13
C LYS A 166 -4.00 -4.02 17.54
N LYS A 167 -3.69 -2.83 18.08
CA LYS A 167 -2.36 -2.26 17.94
C LYS A 167 -1.43 -2.91 18.96
N ASP A 168 -0.24 -3.29 18.50
CA ASP A 168 0.80 -3.82 19.35
C ASP A 168 2.17 -3.27 18.93
N LYS A 169 3.11 -3.33 19.86
CA LYS A 169 4.52 -3.04 19.60
C LYS A 169 5.21 -4.35 19.26
N PHE A 170 5.81 -4.40 18.08
CA PHE A 170 6.47 -5.62 17.58
C PHE A 170 7.69 -6.02 18.44
N GLU A 171 8.34 -5.04 19.07
CA GLU A 171 9.48 -5.25 19.96
C GLU A 171 9.25 -4.56 21.30
N ARG A 172 9.82 -5.15 22.36
CA ARG A 172 9.95 -4.51 23.69
C ARG A 172 10.80 -3.26 23.45
N ASP A 173 10.18 -2.07 23.52
CA ASP A 173 10.75 -0.74 23.20
C ASP A 173 10.59 -0.20 21.76
N ALA A 174 9.85 -0.89 20.88
CA ALA A 174 9.52 -0.32 19.57
C ALA A 174 8.77 1.01 19.73
N LYS A 175 9.27 2.06 19.06
CA LYS A 175 8.61 3.38 19.00
C LYS A 175 7.35 3.37 18.15
N SER A 176 7.26 2.42 17.21
CA SER A 176 6.18 2.33 16.23
C SER A 176 5.18 1.24 16.63
N GLU A 177 3.91 1.60 16.69
CA GLU A 177 2.82 0.63 16.84
C GLU A 177 2.45 0.04 15.48
N TYR A 178 2.03 -1.23 15.49
CA TYR A 178 1.57 -1.96 14.33
C TYR A 178 0.16 -2.50 14.58
N TYR A 179 -0.70 -2.47 13.57
CA TYR A 179 -1.89 -3.31 13.55
C TYR A 179 -1.48 -4.74 13.20
N LEU A 180 -1.78 -5.70 14.07
CA LEU A 180 -1.62 -7.12 13.79
C LEU A 180 -2.93 -7.63 13.18
N ILE A 181 -2.89 -8.02 11.91
CA ILE A 181 -4.10 -8.38 11.17
C ILE A 181 -4.02 -9.84 10.73
N PRO A 182 -4.85 -10.71 11.33
CA PRO A 182 -5.00 -12.10 10.90
C PRO A 182 -5.39 -12.23 9.43
N LEU A 183 -4.84 -13.24 8.76
CA LEU A 183 -5.03 -13.50 7.33
C LEU A 183 -6.52 -13.60 6.92
N GLU A 184 -7.39 -14.10 7.80
CA GLU A 184 -8.83 -14.22 7.54
C GLU A 184 -9.55 -12.88 7.24
N TYR A 185 -9.00 -11.77 7.77
CA TYR A 185 -9.56 -10.45 7.55
C TYR A 185 -9.13 -9.83 6.22
N TRP A 186 -8.06 -10.34 5.62
CA TRP A 186 -7.59 -9.91 4.32
C TRP A 186 -8.51 -10.43 3.21
N LYS A 187 -8.79 -9.57 2.23
CA LYS A 187 -9.70 -9.88 1.13
C LYS A 187 -8.92 -10.10 -0.15
N ASN A 188 -9.56 -10.74 -1.12
CA ASN A 188 -8.98 -10.84 -2.46
C ASN A 188 -9.06 -9.48 -3.19
N LEU A 189 -8.33 -9.34 -4.29
CA LEU A 189 -8.24 -8.11 -5.07
C LEU A 189 -9.54 -7.63 -5.74
N MET A 190 -10.66 -8.35 -5.62
CA MET A 190 -11.96 -7.84 -6.08
C MET A 190 -12.34 -6.56 -5.34
N GLU A 191 -12.04 -6.45 -4.05
CA GLU A 191 -12.28 -5.25 -3.24
C GLU A 191 -11.57 -4.02 -3.82
N LEU A 192 -10.28 -4.17 -4.12
CA LEU A 192 -9.48 -3.13 -4.75
C LEU A 192 -10.08 -2.69 -6.10
N ARG A 193 -10.49 -3.66 -6.94
CA ARG A 193 -11.08 -3.39 -8.26
C ARG A 193 -12.40 -2.62 -8.17
N VAL A 194 -13.31 -3.06 -7.29
CA VAL A 194 -14.61 -2.39 -7.07
C VAL A 194 -14.38 -0.97 -6.58
N THR A 195 -13.46 -0.79 -5.63
CA THR A 195 -13.11 0.51 -5.07
C THR A 195 -12.51 1.44 -6.11
N LEU A 196 -11.58 0.94 -6.93
CA LEU A 196 -10.96 1.70 -8.02
C LEU A 196 -12.00 2.21 -9.02
N ARG A 197 -12.96 1.36 -9.42
CA ARG A 197 -14.07 1.76 -10.29
C ARG A 197 -14.99 2.77 -9.62
N GLY A 198 -15.35 2.58 -8.36
CA GLY A 198 -16.23 3.48 -7.61
C GLY A 198 -15.64 4.90 -7.50
N PHE A 199 -14.38 5.01 -7.09
CA PHE A 199 -13.72 6.32 -6.99
C PHE A 199 -13.45 6.96 -8.35
N TYR A 200 -13.23 6.15 -9.41
CA TYR A 200 -13.15 6.70 -10.76
C TYR A 200 -14.47 7.35 -11.20
N GLN A 201 -15.61 6.72 -10.93
CA GLN A 201 -16.92 7.33 -11.24
C GLN A 201 -17.15 8.62 -10.46
N SER A 202 -16.86 8.63 -9.16
CA SER A 202 -16.93 9.84 -8.33
C SER A 202 -16.03 10.96 -8.86
N PHE A 203 -14.84 10.62 -9.36
CA PHE A 203 -13.93 11.57 -10.00
C PHE A 203 -14.50 12.17 -11.29
N LEU A 204 -15.13 11.35 -12.15
CA LEU A 204 -15.78 11.83 -13.37
C LEU A 204 -16.94 12.80 -13.05
N GLU A 205 -17.74 12.49 -12.03
CA GLU A 205 -18.81 13.38 -11.56
C GLU A 205 -18.26 14.72 -11.07
N PHE A 206 -17.18 14.70 -10.28
CA PHE A 206 -16.48 15.90 -9.84
C PHE A 206 -15.97 16.76 -11.01
N GLN A 207 -15.43 16.15 -12.05
CA GLN A 207 -15.00 16.87 -13.25
C GLN A 207 -16.16 17.50 -14.01
N ARG A 208 -17.27 16.78 -14.16
CA ARG A 208 -18.48 17.31 -14.81
C ARG A 208 -19.06 18.48 -14.01
N GLY A 209 -19.09 18.36 -12.68
CA GLY A 209 -19.53 19.42 -11.77
C GLY A 209 -18.69 20.70 -11.90
N LYS A 210 -17.37 20.58 -12.12
CA LYS A 210 -16.48 21.73 -12.39
C LYS A 210 -16.69 22.39 -13.76
N THR A 211 -17.42 21.76 -14.68
CA THR A 211 -17.67 22.29 -16.03
C THR A 211 -19.01 23.04 -16.11
N LEU A 212 -19.84 22.97 -15.06
CA LEU A 212 -21.17 23.57 -14.99
C LEU A 212 -21.22 24.89 -14.19
N TRP A 213 -20.06 25.44 -13.81
CA TRP A 213 -19.90 26.73 -13.14
C TRP A 213 -18.87 27.59 -13.87
#